data_AF-A0A3L6MZ86-F1
#
_entry.id   AF-A0A3L6MZ86-F1
#
_cell.length_a   1.000
_cell.length_b   1.000
_cell.length_c   1.000
_cell.angle_alpha   90.00
_cell.angle_beta   90.00
_cell.angle_gamma   90.00
#
_symmetry.space_group_name_H-M   'P 1'
#
loop_
_entity.id
_entity.type
_entity.pdbx_description
1 polymer ?
#
loop_
_entity_poly.entity_id
_entity_poly.type
_entity_poly.pdbx_seq_one_letter_code
_entity_poly.pdbx_strand_id
1 'polypeptide(L)'
;MIFLHAVVVVMFGQSVKLGIYAVALVDIPNAKSPLKFAHVELGIGVAVDFDYGTMRVEGQLSPKSFILDPNCHLTGGFALFYWFDATHADKSLVSNFVFTLGGYHQAFRIPDS
;
A
#
# COMPACT_ATOMS: atom_id res chain seq x y z
N MET A 1 -7.29 7.37 18.28
CA MET A 1 -6.32 6.28 18.54
C MET A 1 -6.16 5.51 17.25
N ILE A 2 -4.92 5.27 16.82
CA ILE A 2 -4.61 4.55 15.59
C ILE A 2 -4.15 3.14 16.00
N PHE A 3 -4.72 2.12 15.38
CA PHE A 3 -4.28 0.74 15.52
C PHE A 3 -3.60 0.28 14.24
N LEU A 4 -2.55 -0.54 14.36
CA LEU A 4 -1.86 -1.14 13.23
C LEU A 4 -1.53 -2.59 13.59
N HIS A 5 -2.11 -3.54 12.87
CA HIS A 5 -1.76 -4.96 12.98
C HIS A 5 -1.02 -5.38 11.72
N ALA A 6 0.12 -6.05 11.87
CA ALA A 6 0.95 -6.42 10.73
C ALA A 6 1.52 -7.83 10.89
N VAL A 7 1.70 -8.51 9.76
CA VAL A 7 2.38 -9.80 9.63
C VAL A 7 3.51 -9.65 8.63
N VAL A 8 4.68 -10.16 9.00
CA VAL A 8 5.84 -10.24 8.11
C VAL A 8 6.03 -11.69 7.70
N VAL A 9 6.20 -11.91 6.39
CA VAL A 9 6.48 -13.21 5.80
C VAL A 9 7.83 -13.15 5.12
N VAL A 10 8.73 -14.06 5.48
CA VAL A 10 10.01 -14.22 4.78
C VAL A 10 10.01 -15.57 4.10
N MET A 11 10.19 -15.57 2.79
CA MET A 11 10.28 -16.79 1.99
C MET A 11 11.74 -17.02 1.62
N PHE A 12 12.23 -18.21 1.96
CA PHE A 12 13.55 -18.70 1.58
C PHE A 12 13.38 -19.76 0.48
N GLY A 13 14.19 -19.66 -0.57
CA GLY A 13 14.14 -20.55 -1.73
C GLY A 13 15.34 -20.30 -2.62
N GLN A 14 15.15 -20.27 -3.95
CA GLN A 14 16.20 -19.83 -4.89
C GLN A 14 16.61 -18.37 -4.65
N SER A 15 15.67 -17.55 -4.18
CA SER A 15 15.91 -16.19 -3.72
C SER A 15 15.08 -15.85 -2.48
N VAL A 16 15.52 -14.84 -1.74
CA VAL A 16 14.79 -14.32 -0.58
C VAL A 16 13.69 -13.39 -1.07
N LYS A 17 12.48 -13.55 -0.52
CA LYS A 17 11.37 -12.60 -0.72
C LYS A 17 10.80 -12.18 0.63
N LEU A 18 10.44 -10.91 0.74
CA LEU A 18 9.84 -10.32 1.93
C LEU A 18 8.43 -9.84 1.62
N GLY A 19 7.46 -10.28 2.41
CA GLY A 19 6.09 -9.77 2.40
C GLY A 19 5.78 -9.08 3.72
N ILE A 20 5.10 -7.94 3.70
CA ILE A 20 4.50 -7.32 4.88
C ILE A 20 3.03 -7.08 4.56
N TYR A 21 2.13 -7.57 5.41
CA TYR A 21 0.70 -7.38 5.25
C TYR A 21 0.14 -6.78 6.53
N ALA A 22 -0.53 -5.64 6.43
CA ALA A 22 -1.02 -4.92 7.59
C ALA A 22 -2.42 -4.37 7.38
N VAL A 23 -3.11 -4.12 8.50
CA VAL A 23 -4.36 -3.38 8.55
C VAL A 23 -4.19 -2.24 9.55
N ALA A 24 -4.36 -1.01 9.07
CA ALA A 24 -4.40 0.19 9.90
C ALA A 24 -5.85 0.62 10.13
N LEU A 25 -6.19 0.98 11.36
CA LEU A 25 -7.54 1.39 11.74
C LEU A 25 -7.51 2.70 12.53
N VAL A 26 -8.39 3.63 12.16
CA VAL A 26 -8.57 4.91 12.85
C VAL A 26 -10.05 5.17 13.09
N ASP A 27 -10.37 5.48 14.34
CA ASP A 27 -11.69 5.99 14.75
C ASP A 27 -11.54 7.41 15.29
N ILE A 28 -12.38 8.32 14.79
CA ILE A 28 -12.44 9.73 15.23
C ILE A 28 -13.79 9.97 15.93
N PRO A 29 -13.81 10.55 17.16
CA PRO A 29 -12.67 11.10 17.89
C PRO A 29 -11.79 10.02 18.54
N ASN A 30 -12.37 8.89 18.93
CA ASN A 30 -11.64 7.72 19.41
C ASN A 30 -12.50 6.44 19.31
N ALA A 31 -11.86 5.28 19.46
CA ALA A 31 -12.51 3.97 19.29
C ALA A 31 -13.61 3.65 20.31
N LYS A 32 -13.64 4.32 21.47
CA LYS A 32 -14.67 4.10 22.51
C LYS A 32 -15.89 4.99 22.33
N SER A 33 -15.84 5.96 21.41
CA SER A 33 -16.95 6.89 21.19
C SER A 33 -18.14 6.17 20.56
N PRO A 34 -19.37 6.34 21.10
CA PRO A 34 -20.57 5.76 20.50
C PRO A 34 -20.90 6.42 19.15
N LEU A 35 -20.50 7.69 18.97
CA LEU A 35 -20.62 8.42 17.72
C LEU A 35 -19.23 8.58 17.09
N LYS A 36 -19.07 8.09 15.86
CA LYS A 36 -17.82 8.20 15.10
C LYS A 36 -18.02 9.17 13.95
N PHE A 37 -17.19 10.21 13.91
CA PHE A 37 -17.13 11.15 12.78
C PHE A 37 -16.34 10.60 11.61
N ALA A 38 -15.44 9.65 11.85
CA ALA A 38 -14.75 8.93 10.80
C ALA A 38 -14.36 7.55 11.30
N HIS A 39 -14.44 6.59 10.40
CA HIS A 39 -13.86 5.28 10.55
C HIS A 39 -13.00 5.03 9.31
N VAL A 40 -11.72 4.73 9.48
CA VAL A 40 -10.81 4.47 8.37
C VAL A 40 -10.16 3.13 8.61
N GLU A 41 -10.31 2.22 7.65
CA GLU A 41 -9.67 0.91 7.64
C GLU A 41 -8.87 0.79 6.34
N LEU A 42 -7.55 0.69 6.47
CA LEU A 42 -6.61 0.67 5.35
C LEU A 42 -5.84 -0.65 5.37
N GLY A 43 -6.06 -1.49 4.36
CA GLY A 43 -5.21 -2.64 4.09
C GLY A 43 -3.92 -2.20 3.43
N ILE A 44 -2.79 -2.73 3.87
CA ILE A 44 -1.45 -2.42 3.35
C ILE A 44 -0.77 -3.73 2.96
N GLY A 45 -0.22 -3.79 1.75
CA GLY A 45 0.61 -4.89 1.27
C GLY A 45 1.97 -4.36 0.83
N VAL A 46 3.03 -5.05 1.25
CA VAL A 46 4.40 -4.81 0.80
C VAL A 46 4.96 -6.12 0.28
N ALA A 47 5.57 -6.09 -0.90
CA ALA A 47 6.32 -7.21 -1.45
C ALA A 47 7.68 -6.72 -1.94
N VAL A 48 8.74 -7.37 -1.48
CA VAL A 48 10.11 -7.14 -1.93
C VAL A 48 10.68 -8.42 -2.53
N ASP A 49 11.12 -8.32 -3.78
CA ASP A 49 11.85 -9.37 -4.47
C ASP A 49 13.30 -8.91 -4.62
N PHE A 50 14.20 -9.51 -3.84
CA PHE A 50 15.62 -9.15 -3.82
C PHE A 50 16.39 -9.68 -5.03
N ASP A 51 15.82 -10.61 -5.80
CA ASP A 51 16.46 -11.19 -6.97
C ASP A 51 16.21 -10.34 -8.22
N TYR A 52 14.98 -9.87 -8.36
CA TYR A 52 14.56 -8.97 -9.44
C TYR A 52 14.70 -7.49 -9.07
N GLY A 53 15.06 -7.17 -7.83
CA GLY A 53 15.30 -5.80 -7.41
C GLY A 53 14.02 -4.96 -7.39
N THR A 54 12.91 -5.52 -6.91
CA THR A 54 11.62 -4.80 -6.89
C THR A 54 11.07 -4.66 -5.49
N MET A 55 10.52 -3.50 -5.18
CA MET A 55 9.74 -3.24 -3.99
C MET A 55 8.39 -2.64 -4.39
N ARG A 56 7.31 -3.23 -3.90
CA ARG A 56 5.94 -2.80 -4.13
C ARG A 56 5.29 -2.54 -2.80
N VAL A 57 4.67 -1.39 -2.63
CA VAL A 57 3.89 -1.01 -1.45
C VAL A 57 2.55 -0.53 -1.94
N GLU A 58 1.48 -1.16 -1.50
CA GLU A 58 0.11 -0.87 -1.93
C GLU A 58 -0.76 -0.68 -0.69
N GLY A 59 -1.65 0.30 -0.75
CA GLY A 59 -2.62 0.55 0.29
C GLY A 59 -4.01 0.70 -0.30
N GLN A 60 -5.02 0.06 0.29
CA GLN A 60 -6.39 0.10 -0.19
C GLN A 60 -7.35 0.31 0.97
N LEU A 61 -8.18 1.36 0.87
CA LEU A 61 -9.24 1.58 1.83
C LEU A 61 -10.31 0.49 1.70
N SER A 62 -10.75 -0.03 2.84
CA SER A 62 -11.85 -1.01 2.85
C SER A 62 -13.20 -0.30 2.70
N PRO A 63 -14.24 -1.00 2.18
CA PRO A 63 -15.59 -0.44 2.03
C PRO A 63 -16.23 0.04 3.35
N LYS A 64 -15.68 -0.36 4.50
CA LYS A 64 -16.15 0.10 5.81
C LYS A 64 -15.71 1.52 6.14
N SER A 65 -14.74 2.06 5.40
CA SER A 65 -14.21 3.40 5.65
C SER A 65 -15.24 4.46 5.30
N PHE A 66 -15.45 5.44 6.19
CA PHE A 66 -16.39 6.54 6.01
C PHE A 66 -15.95 7.82 6.72
N ILE A 67 -16.51 8.94 6.29
CA ILE A 67 -16.36 10.25 6.95
C ILE A 67 -17.74 10.89 7.13
N LEU A 68 -17.94 11.56 8.26
CA LEU A 68 -19.18 12.20 8.74
C LEU A 68 -20.36 11.25 8.98
N ASP A 69 -20.68 10.37 8.04
CA ASP A 69 -21.79 9.43 8.08
C ASP A 69 -21.39 8.08 7.48
N PRO A 70 -21.87 6.93 8.02
CA PRO A 70 -21.58 5.60 7.47
C PRO A 70 -21.93 5.41 5.99
N ASN A 71 -22.84 6.20 5.43
CA ASN A 71 -23.20 6.15 4.00
C ASN A 71 -22.22 6.95 3.12
N CYS A 72 -21.37 7.80 3.71
CA CYS A 72 -20.35 8.59 3.01
C CYS A 72 -19.02 7.82 2.95
N HIS A 73 -19.01 6.77 2.13
CA HIS A 73 -17.85 5.88 2.01
C HIS A 73 -16.61 6.57 1.45
N LEU A 74 -15.49 6.40 2.16
CA LEU A 74 -14.19 6.83 1.69
C LEU A 74 -13.58 5.70 0.84
N THR A 75 -13.25 6.02 -0.41
CA THR A 75 -12.68 5.05 -1.36
C THR A 75 -11.32 5.52 -1.87
N GLY A 76 -10.62 4.62 -2.56
CA GLY A 76 -9.31 4.87 -3.12
C GLY A 76 -8.21 4.10 -2.40
N GLY A 77 -6.99 4.34 -2.84
CA GLY A 77 -5.80 3.64 -2.39
C GLY A 77 -4.55 4.36 -2.85
N PHE A 78 -3.40 3.74 -2.63
CA PHE A 78 -2.13 4.22 -3.14
C PHE A 78 -1.24 3.06 -3.55
N ALA A 79 -0.27 3.36 -4.40
CA ALA A 79 0.79 2.42 -4.72
C ALA A 79 2.13 3.16 -4.84
N LEU A 80 3.18 2.56 -4.31
CA LEU A 80 4.58 2.92 -4.49
C LEU A 80 5.30 1.71 -5.06
N PHE A 81 5.91 1.86 -6.22
CA PHE A 81 6.79 0.85 -6.80
C PHE A 81 8.19 1.45 -6.91
N TYR A 82 9.19 0.67 -6.54
CA TYR A 82 10.59 1.04 -6.59
C TYR A 82 11.42 -0.12 -7.16
N TRP A 83 12.34 0.21 -8.07
CA TRP A 83 13.25 -0.73 -8.69
C TRP A 83 14.69 -0.39 -8.28
N PHE A 84 15.38 -1.37 -7.72
CA PHE A 84 16.76 -1.25 -7.26
C PHE A 84 17.64 -2.31 -7.93
N ASP A 85 18.95 -2.13 -7.82
CA ASP A 85 19.88 -3.05 -8.48
C ASP A 85 19.89 -4.42 -7.78
N ALA A 86 19.84 -5.48 -8.58
CA ALA A 86 19.86 -6.88 -8.16
C ALA A 86 20.39 -7.78 -9.28
N THR A 87 20.56 -9.07 -8.97
CA THR A 87 21.11 -10.09 -9.88
C THR A 87 20.34 -10.17 -11.20
N HIS A 88 19.00 -10.19 -11.14
CA HIS A 88 18.10 -10.29 -12.29
C HIS A 88 17.29 -9.02 -12.52
N ALA A 89 17.75 -7.88 -11.97
CA ALA A 89 17.09 -6.61 -12.17
C ALA A 89 17.11 -6.16 -13.64
N ASP A 90 15.98 -5.62 -14.10
CA ASP A 90 15.92 -4.87 -15.35
C ASP A 90 16.71 -3.57 -15.18
N LYS A 91 17.88 -3.50 -15.81
CA LYS A 91 18.82 -2.38 -15.69
C LYS A 91 18.24 -1.06 -16.22
N SER A 92 17.22 -1.10 -17.09
CA SER A 92 16.54 0.11 -17.57
C SER A 92 15.67 0.76 -16.49
N LEU A 93 15.21 -0.01 -15.50
CA LEU A 93 14.33 0.45 -14.43
C LEU A 93 15.07 0.75 -13.12
N VAL A 94 16.33 0.32 -12.96
CA VAL A 94 17.09 0.54 -11.73
C VAL A 94 17.13 2.03 -11.35
N SER A 95 16.91 2.31 -10.07
CA SER A 95 16.81 3.66 -9.49
C SER A 95 15.57 4.46 -9.91
N ASN A 96 14.61 3.85 -10.62
CA ASN A 96 13.30 4.47 -10.85
C ASN A 96 12.31 4.11 -9.74
N PHE A 97 11.34 4.99 -9.55
CA PHE A 97 10.18 4.73 -8.70
C PHE A 97 8.94 5.36 -9.33
N VAL A 98 7.78 4.84 -8.98
CA VAL A 98 6.52 5.55 -9.22
C VAL A 98 5.64 5.49 -7.98
N PHE A 99 4.97 6.60 -7.71
CA PHE A 99 4.00 6.74 -6.64
C PHE A 99 2.68 7.29 -7.18
N THR A 100 1.57 6.71 -6.73
CA THR A 100 0.22 7.16 -7.09
C THR A 100 -0.69 7.14 -5.88
N LEU A 101 -1.58 8.14 -5.82
CA LEU A 101 -2.69 8.26 -4.89
C LEU A 101 -3.99 8.24 -5.72
N GLY A 102 -4.84 7.24 -5.51
CA GLY A 102 -6.08 7.07 -6.28
C GLY A 102 -5.91 6.43 -7.66
N GLY A 103 -4.68 6.00 -8.00
CA GLY A 103 -4.37 5.39 -9.29
C GLY A 103 -3.94 6.40 -10.37
N TYR A 104 -3.54 5.90 -11.53
CA TYR A 104 -3.22 6.77 -12.66
C TYR A 104 -4.49 7.24 -13.35
N HIS A 105 -4.47 8.49 -13.80
CA HIS A 105 -5.49 9.02 -14.68
C HIS A 105 -5.49 8.25 -16.02
N GLN A 106 -6.64 8.06 -16.66
CA GLN A 106 -6.75 7.28 -17.92
C GLN A 106 -5.90 7.87 -19.07
N ALA A 107 -5.67 9.18 -19.06
CA ALA A 107 -4.80 9.86 -20.03
C ALA A 107 -3.31 9.85 -19.65
N PHE A 108 -2.93 9.18 -18.56
CA PHE A 108 -1.54 9.05 -18.16
C PHE A 108 -0.74 8.35 -19.25
N ARG A 109 0.35 8.98 -19.69
CA ARG A 109 1.31 8.40 -20.61
C ARG A 109 2.51 7.97 -19.81
N ILE A 110 2.88 6.71 -19.96
CA ILE A 110 4.10 6.18 -19.37
C ILE A 110 5.26 7.00 -19.93
N PRO A 111 6.14 7.57 -19.09
CA PRO A 111 7.31 8.28 -19.56
C PRO A 111 8.19 7.35 -20.40
N ASP A 112 8.61 7.82 -21.57
CA ASP A 112 9.67 7.16 -22.33
C ASP A 112 10.99 7.37 -21.58
N SER A 113 11.80 6.31 -21.48
CA SER A 113 13.10 6.30 -20.79
C SER A 113 14.24 6.74 -21.71
#